data_AF-A0A1G9ASL6-F1
#
_entry.id   AF-A0A1G9ASL6-F1
#
_cell.length_a   1.000
_cell.length_b   1.000
_cell.length_c   1.000
_cell.angle_alpha   90.00
_cell.angle_beta   90.00
_cell.angle_gamma   90.00
#
_symmetry.space_group_name_H-M   'P 1'
#
loop_
_entity.id
_entity.type
_entity.pdbx_description
1 polymer ?
#
loop_
_entity_poly.entity_id
_entity_poly.type
_entity_poly.pdbx_seq_one_letter_code
_entity_poly.pdbx_strand_id
1 'polypeptide(L)'
;MKQKVCTGGIQPVVFGDENAICSLGVPDRCFNREQRRAISARDGGCIIPGCQIPASWSEIHHVIPDAFGGDTHTDNGVLLCWFHHRTIETSGWKIRMLRGVPQLKAPPWLDPGGGKWRYVTTSRTRIADALDLRLAQSD
;
A
#
# COMPACT_ATOMS: atom_id res chain seq x y z
N MET A 1 6.85 8.52 -25.23
CA MET A 1 6.03 8.86 -24.05
C MET A 1 4.79 7.97 -24.05
N LYS A 2 4.72 6.91 -23.24
CA LYS A 2 3.56 6.01 -23.19
C LYS A 2 3.01 5.99 -21.76
N GLN A 3 2.01 6.81 -21.51
CA GLN A 3 1.16 6.70 -20.33
C GLN A 3 0.11 5.63 -20.65
N LYS A 4 0.17 4.47 -19.99
CA LYS A 4 -0.85 3.42 -20.14
C LYS A 4 -1.81 3.50 -18.96
N VAL A 5 -3.10 3.57 -19.28
CA VAL A 5 -4.23 3.62 -18.34
C VAL A 5 -4.57 2.18 -17.89
N CYS A 6 -4.80 2.01 -16.59
CA CYS A 6 -5.08 0.73 -15.94
C CYS A 6 -6.59 0.48 -15.83
N THR A 7 -7.28 0.05 -16.89
CA THR A 7 -8.67 -0.41 -16.74
C THR A 7 -9.04 -1.52 -17.73
N GLY A 8 -9.33 -2.72 -17.21
CA GLY A 8 -10.00 -3.84 -17.89
C GLY A 8 -9.24 -5.17 -17.82
N GLY A 9 -9.79 -6.21 -17.16
CA GLY A 9 -9.19 -7.55 -17.04
C GLY A 9 -10.18 -8.72 -17.23
N ILE A 10 -9.68 -9.88 -17.69
CA ILE A 10 -10.42 -11.14 -17.94
C ILE A 10 -10.17 -12.12 -16.80
N GLN A 11 -11.20 -12.54 -16.04
CA GLN A 11 -11.11 -13.38 -14.84
C GLN A 11 -10.89 -14.89 -15.13
N PRO A 12 -9.73 -15.48 -14.80
CA PRO A 12 -9.55 -16.93 -14.90
C PRO A 12 -10.19 -17.63 -13.70
N VAL A 13 -10.94 -18.71 -13.98
CA VAL A 13 -11.52 -19.61 -13.00
C VAL A 13 -10.89 -20.99 -13.21
N VAL A 14 -10.34 -21.57 -12.15
CA VAL A 14 -9.80 -22.95 -12.18
C VAL A 14 -10.81 -23.86 -11.51
N PHE A 15 -11.32 -24.82 -12.28
CA PHE A 15 -12.20 -25.89 -11.80
C PHE A 15 -11.35 -27.10 -11.40
N GLY A 16 -11.69 -27.72 -10.27
CA GLY A 16 -11.23 -29.06 -9.90
C GLY A 16 -12.31 -30.10 -10.16
N ASP A 17 -12.10 -31.30 -9.60
CA ASP A 17 -13.05 -32.41 -9.75
C ASP A 17 -14.42 -32.04 -9.18
N GLU A 18 -15.48 -32.59 -9.79
CA GLU A 18 -16.89 -32.27 -9.49
C GLU A 18 -17.29 -30.79 -9.75
N ASN A 19 -16.59 -30.09 -10.65
CA ASN A 19 -16.83 -28.67 -10.97
C ASN A 19 -16.65 -27.72 -9.78
N ALA A 20 -15.91 -28.13 -8.75
CA ALA A 20 -15.59 -27.25 -7.63
C ALA A 20 -14.68 -26.10 -8.10
N ILE A 21 -15.02 -24.85 -7.72
CA ILE A 21 -14.14 -23.70 -7.95
C ILE A 21 -12.96 -23.82 -6.98
N CYS A 22 -11.78 -24.15 -7.50
CA CYS A 22 -10.57 -24.37 -6.68
C CYS A 22 -9.79 -23.08 -6.43
N SER A 23 -9.87 -22.09 -7.33
CA SER A 23 -9.29 -20.76 -7.10
C SER A 23 -9.93 -19.69 -8.00
N LEU A 24 -9.94 -18.45 -7.48
CA LEU A 24 -10.36 -17.24 -8.20
C LEU A 24 -9.20 -16.24 -8.24
N GLY A 25 -8.50 -16.16 -9.37
CA GLY A 25 -7.47 -15.14 -9.57
C GLY A 25 -8.10 -13.83 -10.03
N VAL A 26 -7.73 -12.70 -9.42
CA VAL A 26 -8.05 -11.37 -9.95
C VAL A 26 -6.92 -11.01 -10.93
N PRO A 27 -7.18 -10.94 -12.25
CA PRO A 27 -6.19 -10.55 -13.26
C PRO A 27 -6.06 -9.03 -13.36
N ASP A 28 -6.81 -8.31 -12.53
CA ASP A 28 -6.89 -6.88 -12.57
C ASP A 28 -5.68 -6.30 -11.85
N ARG A 29 -5.07 -5.29 -12.48
CA ARG A 29 -4.14 -4.38 -11.79
C ARG A 29 -4.82 -3.63 -10.65
N CYS A 30 -6.13 -3.81 -10.49
CA CYS A 30 -6.93 -3.18 -9.46
C CYS A 30 -7.05 -4.09 -8.24
N PHE A 31 -6.66 -3.57 -7.09
CA PHE A 31 -6.97 -4.19 -5.80
C PHE A 31 -8.48 -4.32 -5.65
N ASN A 32 -8.94 -5.51 -5.27
CA ASN A 32 -10.36 -5.73 -5.04
C ASN A 32 -10.86 -4.96 -3.80
N ARG A 33 -12.17 -4.96 -3.59
CA ARG A 33 -12.81 -4.20 -2.51
C ARG A 33 -12.31 -4.57 -1.11
N GLU A 34 -12.12 -5.85 -0.83
CA GLU A 34 -11.69 -6.30 0.49
C GLU A 34 -10.21 -6.01 0.73
N GLN A 35 -9.37 -6.17 -0.30
CA GLN A 35 -7.97 -5.72 -0.26
C GLN A 35 -7.88 -4.21 -0.02
N ARG A 36 -8.69 -3.40 -0.70
CA ARG A 36 -8.74 -1.95 -0.49
C ARG A 36 -9.17 -1.60 0.93
N ARG A 37 -10.16 -2.30 1.49
CA ARG A 37 -10.59 -2.10 2.89
C ARG A 37 -9.48 -2.42 3.87
N ALA A 38 -8.81 -3.56 3.71
CA ALA A 38 -7.70 -3.98 4.57
C ALA A 38 -6.53 -2.96 4.51
N ILE A 39 -6.13 -2.57 3.29
CA ILE A 39 -5.09 -1.56 3.07
C ILE A 39 -5.51 -0.21 3.69
N SER A 40 -6.76 0.20 3.53
CA SER A 40 -7.27 1.46 4.10
C SER A 40 -7.26 1.45 5.63
N ALA A 41 -7.63 0.34 6.26
CA ALA A 41 -7.58 0.19 7.71
C ALA A 41 -6.14 0.22 8.24
N ARG A 42 -5.20 -0.41 7.51
CA ARG A 42 -3.77 -0.44 7.86
C ARG A 42 -3.12 0.92 7.70
N ASP A 43 -3.35 1.60 6.58
CA ASP A 43 -2.61 2.79 6.17
C ASP A 43 -3.27 4.08 6.68
N GLY A 44 -4.61 4.10 6.79
CA GLY A 44 -5.44 5.23 7.22
C GLY A 44 -5.69 6.31 6.15
N GLY A 45 -4.74 6.50 5.26
CA GLY A 45 -4.67 7.60 4.29
C GLY A 45 -3.33 7.57 3.59
N CYS A 46 -2.96 8.67 2.94
CA CYS A 46 -1.67 8.77 2.29
C CYS A 46 -0.53 8.53 3.29
N ILE A 47 0.30 7.52 3.05
CA ILE A 47 1.33 7.10 4.02
C ILE A 47 2.52 8.07 4.15
N ILE A 48 2.62 9.09 3.29
CA ILE A 48 3.71 10.08 3.34
C ILE A 48 3.56 10.94 4.61
N PRO A 49 4.60 11.01 5.47
CA PRO A 49 4.54 11.76 6.72
C PRO A 49 4.14 13.22 6.50
N GLY A 50 3.19 13.71 7.31
CA GLY A 50 2.66 15.06 7.22
C GLY A 50 1.52 15.24 6.20
N CYS A 51 1.26 14.25 5.33
CA CYS A 51 0.08 14.26 4.48
C CYS A 51 -1.17 13.88 5.29
N GLN A 52 -2.26 14.65 5.13
CA GLN A 52 -3.51 14.45 5.87
C GLN A 52 -4.65 13.94 4.98
N ILE A 53 -4.36 13.59 3.73
CA ILE A 53 -5.37 13.14 2.78
C ILE A 53 -5.89 11.76 3.21
N PRO A 54 -7.21 11.60 3.42
CA PRO A 54 -7.78 10.37 3.93
C PRO A 54 -7.75 9.24 2.90
N ALA A 55 -7.98 8.01 3.36
CA ALA A 55 -8.03 6.83 2.49
C ALA A 55 -9.07 6.93 1.36
N SER A 56 -10.21 7.58 1.63
CA SER A 56 -11.26 7.81 0.63
C SER A 56 -10.78 8.64 -0.57
N TRP A 57 -9.76 9.48 -0.39
CA TRP A 57 -9.17 10.34 -1.41
C TRP A 57 -7.77 9.87 -1.83
N SER A 58 -7.44 8.63 -1.50
CA SER A 58 -6.16 8.01 -1.82
C SER A 58 -6.34 6.83 -2.78
N GLU A 59 -5.35 6.68 -3.65
CA GLU A 59 -5.21 5.58 -4.60
C GLU A 59 -4.28 4.52 -3.98
N ILE A 60 -4.46 3.25 -4.36
CA ILE A 60 -3.54 2.20 -3.94
C ILE A 60 -2.43 2.11 -4.97
N HIS A 61 -1.20 2.23 -4.49
CA HIS A 61 0.03 2.11 -5.24
C HIS A 61 0.68 0.75 -5.00
N HIS A 62 1.05 0.06 -6.07
CA HIS A 62 1.90 -1.13 -5.99
C HIS A 62 3.33 -0.73 -5.63
N VAL A 63 3.86 -1.24 -4.53
CA VAL A 63 5.25 -0.99 -4.09
C VAL A 63 6.25 -1.66 -5.01
N ILE A 64 5.98 -2.91 -5.40
CA ILE A 64 6.60 -3.57 -6.54
C ILE A 64 5.59 -3.44 -7.69
N PRO A 65 5.89 -2.68 -8.75
CA PRO A 65 4.94 -2.49 -9.83
C PRO A 65 4.52 -3.82 -10.47
N ASP A 66 3.25 -3.94 -10.85
CA ASP A 66 2.70 -5.09 -11.59
C ASP A 66 3.53 -5.44 -12.84
N ALA A 67 4.01 -4.42 -13.56
CA ALA A 67 4.86 -4.60 -14.74
C ALA A 67 6.22 -5.27 -14.45
N PHE A 68 6.65 -5.29 -13.19
CA PHE A 68 7.86 -5.98 -12.71
C PHE A 68 7.53 -7.25 -11.91
N GLY A 69 6.31 -7.78 -12.06
CA GLY A 69 5.87 -9.02 -11.40
C GLY A 69 5.40 -8.83 -9.96
N GLY A 70 5.02 -7.61 -9.57
CA GLY A 70 4.45 -7.36 -8.25
C GLY A 70 2.99 -7.79 -8.17
N ASP A 71 2.68 -8.70 -7.25
CA ASP A 71 1.33 -9.21 -7.07
C ASP A 71 0.34 -8.14 -6.59
N THR A 72 -0.91 -8.24 -7.02
CA THR A 72 -2.04 -7.51 -6.43
C THR A 72 -2.44 -8.17 -5.11
N HIS A 73 -1.62 -7.94 -4.08
CA HIS A 73 -1.77 -8.47 -2.72
C HIS A 73 -1.69 -7.34 -1.69
N THR A 74 -2.35 -7.48 -0.53
CA THR A 74 -2.35 -6.45 0.52
C THR A 74 -0.94 -6.07 0.97
N ASP A 75 0.00 -7.00 0.89
CA ASP A 75 1.40 -6.81 1.28
C ASP A 75 2.25 -6.13 0.19
N ASN A 76 1.65 -5.75 -0.94
CA ASN A 76 2.30 -5.01 -2.01
C ASN A 76 1.56 -3.70 -2.38
N GLY A 77 0.41 -3.42 -1.77
CA GLY A 77 -0.34 -2.17 -2.00
C GLY A 77 -0.19 -1.19 -0.84
N VAL A 78 -0.05 0.11 -1.11
CA VAL A 78 -0.08 1.19 -0.10
C VAL A 78 -0.94 2.36 -0.53
N LEU A 79 -1.50 3.13 0.40
CA LEU A 79 -2.26 4.34 0.06
C LEU A 79 -1.38 5.56 -0.19
N LEU A 80 -1.60 6.21 -1.33
CA LEU A 80 -1.04 7.51 -1.67
C LEU A 80 -2.14 8.45 -2.18
N CYS A 81 -2.10 9.73 -1.79
CA CYS A 81 -2.97 10.73 -2.41
C CYS A 81 -2.55 10.94 -3.87
N TRP A 82 -3.43 11.52 -4.69
CA TRP A 82 -3.15 11.79 -6.11
C TRP A 82 -1.77 12.45 -6.35
N PHE A 83 -1.41 13.46 -5.55
CA PHE A 83 -0.13 14.17 -5.68
C PHE A 83 1.07 13.25 -5.40
N HIS A 84 1.06 12.56 -4.26
CA HIS A 84 2.17 11.66 -3.89
C HIS A 84 2.21 10.43 -4.77
N HIS A 85 1.08 9.92 -5.23
CA HIS A 85 1.03 8.79 -6.15
C HIS A 85 1.75 9.11 -7.46
N ARG A 86 1.56 10.32 -8.00
CA ARG A 86 2.21 10.75 -9.25
C ARG A 86 3.67 11.17 -9.09
N THR A 87 4.07 11.55 -7.89
CA THR A 87 5.42 12.05 -7.61
C THR A 87 6.31 11.02 -6.92
N ILE A 88 5.79 9.85 -6.53
CA ILE A 88 6.54 8.91 -5.69
C ILE A 88 7.90 8.54 -6.29
N GLU A 89 7.95 8.27 -7.59
CA GLU A 89 9.16 7.90 -8.33
C GLU A 89 10.21 9.01 -8.41
N THR A 90 9.80 10.29 -8.33
CA THR A 90 10.69 11.45 -8.52
C THR A 90 10.93 12.23 -7.22
N SER A 91 10.06 12.08 -6.24
CA SER A 91 10.08 12.75 -4.94
C SER A 91 11.15 12.23 -3.99
N GLY A 92 11.96 11.26 -4.40
CA GLY A 92 13.06 10.69 -3.60
C GLY A 92 12.62 9.88 -2.38
N TRP A 93 11.32 9.88 -2.05
CA TRP A 93 10.74 8.95 -1.09
C TRP A 93 10.88 7.53 -1.61
N LYS A 94 11.22 6.60 -0.72
CA LYS A 94 11.25 5.17 -1.06
C LYS A 94 10.28 4.42 -0.17
N ILE A 95 9.58 3.47 -0.77
CA ILE A 95 8.62 2.60 -0.10
C ILE A 95 9.15 1.17 -0.16
N ARG A 96 8.96 0.42 0.92
CA ARG A 96 9.08 -1.04 0.91
C ARG A 96 8.04 -1.65 1.84
N MET A 97 7.75 -2.93 1.61
CA MET A 97 6.88 -3.72 2.47
C MET A 97 7.71 -4.71 3.27
N LEU A 98 7.46 -4.82 4.57
CA LEU A 98 8.10 -5.79 5.43
C LEU A 98 7.05 -6.47 6.30
N ARG A 99 6.80 -7.76 6.07
CA ARG A 99 5.78 -8.56 6.77
C ARG A 99 4.40 -7.88 6.77
N GLY A 100 3.97 -7.42 5.59
CA GLY A 100 2.68 -6.75 5.39
C GLY A 100 2.57 -5.31 5.90
N VAL A 101 3.64 -4.74 6.44
CA VAL A 101 3.67 -3.36 6.98
C VAL A 101 4.52 -2.45 6.08
N PRO A 102 4.02 -1.26 5.69
CA PRO A 102 4.79 -0.32 4.91
C PRO A 102 5.90 0.33 5.73
N GLN A 103 7.05 0.48 5.09
CA GLN A 103 8.14 1.32 5.57
C GLN A 103 8.48 2.39 4.53
N LEU A 104 8.78 3.58 5.04
CA LEU A 104 9.24 4.70 4.24
C LEU A 104 10.68 5.06 4.59
N LYS A 105 11.37 5.55 3.57
CA LYS A 105 12.66 6.21 3.69
C LYS A 105 12.55 7.60 3.09
N ALA A 106 12.94 8.59 3.89
CA ALA A 106 12.90 10.00 3.50
C ALA A 106 13.90 10.33 2.38
N PRO A 107 13.58 11.33 1.55
CA PRO A 107 14.48 11.80 0.52
C PRO A 107 15.69 12.53 1.12
N PRO A 108 16.82 12.63 0.38
CA PRO A 108 18.07 13.21 0.89
C PRO A 108 17.99 14.66 1.35
N TRP A 109 17.09 15.48 0.80
CA TRP A 109 16.94 16.88 1.25
C TRP A 109 16.19 17.01 2.58
N LEU A 110 15.44 15.98 2.98
CA LEU A 110 14.76 15.94 4.28
C LEU A 110 15.59 15.20 5.33
N ASP A 111 16.30 14.14 4.92
CA ASP A 111 17.23 13.40 5.77
C ASP A 111 18.57 13.18 5.02
N PRO A 112 19.49 14.17 5.08
CA PRO A 112 20.77 14.13 4.37
C PRO A 112 21.68 12.97 4.77
N GLY A 113 21.48 12.40 5.96
CA GLY A 113 22.20 11.21 6.44
C GLY A 113 21.83 9.92 5.71
N GLY A 114 21.01 10.02 4.66
CA GLY A 114 20.65 8.90 3.82
C GLY A 114 19.54 8.06 4.42
N GLY A 115 18.64 8.64 5.24
CA GLY A 115 17.32 8.10 5.55
C GLY A 115 17.28 6.71 6.21
N LYS A 116 16.84 6.62 7.46
CA LYS A 116 16.45 5.33 8.05
C LYS A 116 15.08 4.88 7.52
N TRP A 117 14.93 3.58 7.27
CA TRP A 117 13.62 2.99 7.03
C TRP A 117 12.78 3.04 8.31
N ARG A 118 11.58 3.60 8.24
CA ARG A 118 10.66 3.73 9.38
C ARG A 118 9.32 3.12 9.03
N TYR A 119 8.75 2.36 9.95
CA TYR A 119 7.34 1.95 9.84
C TYR A 119 6.45 3.18 9.86
N VAL A 120 5.44 3.19 9.01
CA VAL A 120 4.49 4.29 8.91
C VAL A 120 3.07 3.79 8.92
N THR A 121 2.20 4.58 9.53
CA THR A 121 0.76 4.48 9.39
C THR A 121 0.16 5.85 9.67
N THR A 122 -0.89 6.21 8.94
CA THR A 122 -1.74 7.37 9.24
C THR A 122 -3.08 6.94 9.82
N SER A 123 -3.27 5.63 10.05
CA SER A 123 -4.46 5.06 10.67
C SER A 123 -4.53 5.48 12.13
N ARG A 124 -5.50 6.34 12.44
CA ARG A 124 -5.73 6.85 13.81
C ARG A 124 -5.93 5.73 14.82
N THR A 125 -6.69 4.69 14.44
CA THR A 125 -6.91 3.51 15.26
C THR A 125 -5.60 2.83 15.59
N ARG A 126 -4.75 2.54 14.60
CA ARG A 126 -3.46 1.89 14.85
C ARG A 126 -2.49 2.73 15.66
N ILE A 127 -2.54 4.05 15.50
CA ILE A 127 -1.73 4.97 16.30
C ILE A 127 -2.18 4.92 17.76
N ALA A 128 -3.50 4.95 18.01
CA ALA A 128 -4.07 4.81 19.35
C ALA A 128 -3.68 3.47 19.97
N ASP A 129 -3.90 2.36 19.26
CA ASP A 129 -3.53 1.01 19.74
C ASP A 129 -2.04 0.92 20.10
N ALA A 130 -1.17 1.51 19.28
CA ALA A 130 0.27 1.50 19.52
C ALA A 130 0.68 2.37 20.72
N LEU A 131 -0.06 3.43 21.03
CA LEU A 131 0.15 4.25 22.22
C LEU A 131 -0.30 3.49 23.47
N ASP A 132 -1.48 2.89 23.44
CA ASP A 132 -2.01 2.09 24.54
C ASP A 132 -1.07 0.94 24.91
N LEU A 133 -0.55 0.23 23.90
CA LEU A 133 0.44 -0.83 24.09
C LEU A 133 1.76 -0.33 24.69
N ARG A 134 2.19 0.89 24.37
CA ARG A 134 3.42 1.48 24.94
C ARG A 134 3.20 1.88 26.39
N LEU A 135 2.06 2.49 26.70
CA LEU A 135 1.70 2.89 28.06
C LEU A 135 1.63 1.66 28.99
N ALA A 136 1.04 0.57 28.52
CA ALA A 136 0.96 -0.69 29.26
C ALA A 136 2.31 -1.41 29.47
N GLN A 137 3.38 -1.02 28.76
CA GLN A 137 4.73 -1.59 28.92
C GLN A 137 5.65 -0.71 29.78
N SER A 138 5.20 0.49 30.14
CA SER A 138 5.94 1.42 31.01
C SER A 138 5.57 1.30 32.49
N ASP A 139 4.58 0.46 32.82
CA ASP A 139 4.17 0.07 34.17
C ASP A 139 4.76 -1.29 34.54
#